data_AF-A0A534PQC5-F1
#
_entry.id   AF-A0A534PQC5-F1
#
_cell.length_a   1.000
_cell.length_b   1.000
_cell.length_c   1.000
_cell.angle_alpha   90.00
_cell.angle_beta   90.00
_cell.angle_gamma   90.00
#
_symmetry.space_group_name_H-M   'P 1'
#
loop_
_entity.id
_entity.type
_entity.pdbx_description
1 polymer ?
#
loop_
_entity_poly.entity_id
_entity_poly.type
_entity_poly.pdbx_seq_one_letter_code
_entity_poly.pdbx_strand_id
1 'polypeptide(L)'
;MALACGGSAPRQSQNPAPRMHVLTVTVSGGGMVTSSPASISCTATCAASFVEGTAVSLSAAASTGSTFAGWDGACSGSGACSVVLNSDASVTARFSATAPPQQTFVLTVKMNGSGSVDSSPAGIACGQACTATFGAGTQVQLVAHAAAGSLVARWDAECLPLPVPAGACVVQMSKDQTATATFEAQPPPPPPADECAGLMPAAVPSPVVATMSNRDSCIDAAGDDGVGSFLLGYFSGSGPVSPAYDFVQVRDGQAVVLGRIAHGDEGGFQVFSQPSGFTVFSSGPTGGSGIASYSHDGQLLSSQTIVNASPPFFPSSAVGIDPSGGTVAAAHYHDVQMGWITTYRRFDKSGAPETPAIVIDRANNPAVGVGVILSGHALVVEVIGSSFAGLQARWFARDGTALTDWFPFPTDGMVRFLKDGGLAVGTFDHKTRLTTWKNRLADGATTLEAAPDWLQQRAANVFFLVRNGNAYATWADGARCV
;
A
#
# COMPACT_ATOMS: atom_id res chain seq x y z
N MET A 1 30.16 -25.07 -138.12
CA MET A 1 31.46 -25.78 -138.04
C MET A 1 32.41 -24.93 -137.23
N ALA A 2 32.60 -25.27 -135.95
CA ALA A 2 33.78 -24.95 -135.13
C ALA A 2 33.66 -25.63 -133.75
N LEU A 3 34.51 -26.64 -133.52
CA LEU A 3 35.02 -27.12 -132.22
C LEU A 3 35.86 -25.98 -131.56
N ALA A 4 36.27 -25.91 -130.28
CA ALA A 4 36.46 -26.84 -129.16
C ALA A 4 36.79 -26.08 -127.84
N CYS A 5 36.66 -26.79 -126.70
CA CYS A 5 37.44 -26.81 -125.44
C CYS A 5 37.72 -25.56 -124.57
N GLY A 6 37.57 -25.74 -123.24
CA GLY A 6 38.40 -25.08 -122.22
C GLY A 6 37.64 -24.58 -121.00
N GLY A 7 37.79 -25.26 -119.85
CA GLY A 7 37.13 -24.89 -118.60
C GLY A 7 37.73 -23.67 -117.91
N SER A 8 36.93 -23.03 -117.05
CA SER A 8 37.37 -22.35 -115.82
C SER A 8 36.15 -22.01 -114.98
N ALA A 9 35.96 -22.68 -113.84
CA ALA A 9 35.03 -22.24 -112.81
C ALA A 9 35.63 -20.97 -112.14
N PRO A 10 34.90 -19.84 -112.10
CA PRO A 10 35.30 -18.71 -111.27
C PRO A 10 34.96 -18.98 -109.80
N ARG A 11 35.86 -18.55 -108.92
CA ARG A 11 35.85 -18.67 -107.45
C ARG A 11 34.46 -18.47 -106.83
N GLN A 12 34.02 -19.41 -105.99
CA GLN A 12 33.02 -19.11 -104.96
C GLN A 12 33.61 -18.05 -104.02
N SER A 13 33.02 -16.86 -104.00
CA SER A 13 33.19 -15.93 -102.89
C SER A 13 32.51 -16.56 -101.68
N GLN A 14 33.29 -17.17 -100.79
CA GLN A 14 32.80 -17.50 -99.45
C GLN A 14 32.47 -16.18 -98.76
N ASN A 15 31.18 -15.85 -98.70
CA ASN A 15 30.68 -14.86 -97.76
C ASN A 15 30.76 -15.54 -96.38
N PRO A 16 31.53 -15.04 -95.40
CA PRO A 16 31.57 -15.68 -94.09
C PRO A 16 30.15 -15.66 -93.50
N ALA A 17 29.68 -16.81 -93.04
CA ALA A 17 28.39 -16.92 -92.39
C ALA A 17 28.31 -15.89 -91.24
N PRO A 18 27.15 -15.22 -91.04
CA PRO A 18 26.99 -14.27 -89.96
C PRO A 18 27.31 -14.94 -88.63
N ARG A 19 28.11 -14.28 -87.80
CA ARG A 19 28.41 -14.75 -86.44
C ARG A 19 27.15 -14.64 -85.59
N MET A 20 26.84 -15.73 -84.89
CA MET A 20 25.64 -15.86 -84.06
C MET A 20 26.07 -15.99 -82.59
N HIS A 21 25.31 -15.36 -81.71
CA HIS A 21 25.48 -15.46 -80.26
C HIS A 21 24.20 -15.93 -79.59
N VAL A 22 24.35 -16.72 -78.53
CA VAL A 22 23.23 -17.30 -77.78
C VAL A 22 22.88 -16.40 -76.61
N LEU A 23 21.60 -15.99 -76.53
CA LEU A 23 21.01 -15.39 -75.33
C LEU A 23 20.30 -16.49 -74.55
N THR A 24 20.74 -16.75 -73.32
CA THR A 24 20.05 -17.65 -72.38
C THR A 24 19.23 -16.83 -71.39
N VAL A 25 17.92 -17.04 -71.34
CA VAL A 25 17.02 -16.40 -70.38
C VAL A 25 16.57 -17.43 -69.36
N THR A 26 16.80 -17.16 -68.08
CA THR A 26 16.33 -17.98 -66.96
C THR A 26 15.20 -17.25 -66.24
N VAL A 27 14.07 -17.93 -66.02
CA VAL A 27 12.96 -17.39 -65.21
C VAL A 27 12.95 -18.09 -63.86
N SER A 28 13.06 -17.31 -62.79
CA SER A 28 13.00 -17.78 -61.41
C SER A 28 11.73 -17.22 -60.75
N GLY A 29 10.82 -18.09 -60.32
CA GLY A 29 9.51 -17.71 -59.76
C GLY A 29 8.37 -17.69 -60.79
N GLY A 30 7.20 -17.19 -60.39
CA GLY A 30 5.99 -17.21 -61.21
C GLY A 30 5.90 -16.05 -62.19
N GLY A 31 6.43 -16.22 -63.40
CA GLY A 31 6.30 -15.21 -64.46
C GLY A 31 6.71 -15.71 -65.85
N MET A 32 6.71 -14.79 -66.82
CA MET A 32 7.03 -15.03 -68.21
C MET A 32 7.94 -13.93 -68.74
N VAL A 33 8.92 -14.30 -69.57
CA VAL A 33 9.78 -13.35 -70.28
C VAL A 33 9.60 -13.49 -71.78
N THR A 34 9.47 -12.35 -72.46
CA THR A 34 9.40 -12.24 -73.94
C THR A 34 10.48 -11.29 -74.47
N SER A 35 10.89 -11.45 -75.73
CA SER A 35 11.86 -10.57 -76.38
C SER A 35 11.33 -9.80 -77.61
N SER A 36 12.01 -8.69 -77.94
CA SER A 36 11.94 -8.02 -79.25
C SER A 36 13.37 -7.82 -79.79
N PRO A 37 13.74 -8.38 -80.96
CA PRO A 37 12.93 -9.20 -81.87
C PRO A 37 12.38 -10.48 -81.22
N ALA A 38 11.22 -10.95 -81.67
CA ALA A 38 10.49 -12.08 -81.08
C ALA A 38 11.21 -13.41 -81.32
N SER A 39 11.92 -13.91 -80.31
CA SER A 39 12.61 -15.21 -80.36
C SER A 39 12.75 -15.87 -78.98
N ILE A 40 12.59 -15.12 -77.88
CA ILE A 40 12.44 -15.63 -76.51
C ILE A 40 10.98 -15.45 -76.10
N SER A 41 10.36 -16.52 -75.58
CA SER A 41 9.05 -16.54 -74.96
C SER A 41 8.98 -17.72 -74.01
N CYS A 42 9.32 -17.54 -72.74
CA CYS A 42 9.43 -18.66 -71.80
C CYS A 42 9.09 -18.30 -70.35
N THR A 43 8.64 -19.32 -69.62
CA THR A 43 8.31 -19.31 -68.18
C THR A 43 9.34 -20.09 -67.35
N ALA A 44 10.38 -20.62 -68.00
CA ALA A 44 11.52 -21.33 -67.42
C ALA A 44 12.77 -20.99 -68.26
N THR A 45 13.88 -21.70 -68.10
CA THR A 45 15.08 -21.45 -68.90
C THR A 45 14.85 -21.73 -70.39
N CYS A 46 15.11 -20.74 -71.24
CA CYS A 46 15.10 -20.87 -72.69
C CYS A 46 16.26 -20.11 -73.34
N ALA A 47 16.61 -20.44 -74.59
CA ALA A 47 17.68 -19.79 -75.31
C ALA A 47 17.33 -19.57 -76.79
N ALA A 48 17.86 -18.50 -77.38
CA ALA A 48 17.74 -18.20 -78.82
C ALA A 48 19.06 -17.61 -79.35
N SER A 49 19.34 -17.81 -80.64
CA SER A 49 20.52 -17.27 -81.32
C SER A 49 20.20 -16.01 -82.09
N PHE A 50 21.01 -14.97 -81.91
CA PHE A 50 20.89 -13.68 -82.60
C PHE A 50 22.18 -13.37 -83.36
N VAL A 51 22.08 -12.59 -84.45
CA VAL A 51 23.25 -12.11 -85.19
C VAL A 51 24.06 -11.16 -84.31
N GLU A 52 25.38 -11.23 -84.39
CA GLU A 52 26.30 -10.32 -83.71
C GLU A 52 25.88 -8.84 -83.89
N GLY A 53 25.82 -8.09 -82.78
CA GLY A 53 25.40 -6.69 -82.73
C GLY A 53 23.88 -6.46 -82.60
N THR A 54 23.06 -7.51 -82.57
CA THR A 54 21.60 -7.36 -82.40
C THR A 54 21.25 -6.84 -81.00
N ALA A 55 20.46 -5.77 -80.92
CA ALA A 55 19.87 -5.28 -79.68
C ALA A 55 18.57 -6.03 -79.37
N VAL A 56 18.53 -6.75 -78.25
CA VAL A 56 17.38 -7.52 -77.78
C VAL A 56 16.77 -6.84 -76.56
N SER A 57 15.49 -6.49 -76.61
CA SER A 57 14.73 -5.98 -75.46
C SER A 57 13.95 -7.11 -74.81
N LEU A 58 14.09 -7.31 -73.50
CA LEU A 58 13.35 -8.30 -72.71
C LEU A 58 12.25 -7.62 -71.88
N SER A 59 11.07 -8.24 -71.87
CA SER A 59 9.91 -7.84 -71.07
C SER A 59 9.53 -8.96 -70.12
N ALA A 60 9.29 -8.63 -68.84
CA ALA A 60 8.87 -9.56 -67.81
C ALA A 60 7.41 -9.30 -67.42
N ALA A 61 6.59 -10.36 -67.42
CA ALA A 61 5.20 -10.33 -66.94
C ALA A 61 5.04 -11.31 -65.78
N ALA A 62 4.59 -10.83 -64.61
CA ALA A 62 4.37 -11.67 -63.46
C ALA A 62 3.06 -12.48 -63.60
N SER A 63 3.08 -13.74 -63.19
CA SER A 63 1.89 -14.57 -63.08
C SER A 63 1.05 -14.17 -61.86
N THR A 64 -0.22 -14.57 -61.83
CA THR A 64 -1.11 -14.35 -60.68
C THR A 64 -0.45 -14.84 -59.38
N GLY A 65 -0.42 -13.98 -58.35
CA GLY A 65 0.21 -14.30 -57.06
C GLY A 65 1.74 -14.15 -57.05
N SER A 66 2.34 -13.48 -58.03
CA SER A 66 3.76 -13.12 -58.06
C SER A 66 3.98 -11.64 -58.43
N THR A 67 5.14 -11.12 -58.08
CA THR A 67 5.62 -9.77 -58.45
C THR A 67 6.99 -9.86 -59.09
N PHE A 68 7.29 -9.02 -60.08
CA PHE A 68 8.61 -8.98 -60.71
C PHE A 68 9.63 -8.32 -59.74
N ALA A 69 10.65 -9.08 -59.36
CA ALA A 69 11.66 -8.69 -58.39
C ALA A 69 12.93 -8.09 -59.04
N GLY A 70 13.08 -8.23 -60.36
CA GLY A 70 14.18 -7.61 -61.13
C GLY A 70 14.97 -8.59 -61.98
N TRP A 71 15.90 -8.02 -62.76
CA TRP A 71 16.83 -8.73 -63.64
C TRP A 71 18.18 -9.00 -62.95
N ASP A 72 18.88 -10.01 -63.43
CA ASP A 72 20.26 -10.35 -63.08
C ASP A 72 21.04 -10.89 -64.30
N GLY A 73 22.36 -10.92 -64.24
CA GLY A 73 23.26 -11.30 -65.34
C GLY A 73 23.60 -10.13 -66.28
N ALA A 74 23.35 -10.28 -67.58
CA ALA A 74 23.61 -9.25 -68.58
C ALA A 74 22.68 -8.02 -68.46
N CYS A 75 21.64 -8.10 -67.62
CA CYS A 75 20.81 -7.00 -67.18
C CYS A 75 20.76 -6.96 -65.66
N SER A 76 20.61 -5.77 -65.07
CA SER A 76 20.49 -5.61 -63.62
C SER A 76 19.42 -4.58 -63.26
N GLY A 77 18.74 -4.80 -62.13
CA GLY A 77 17.73 -3.88 -61.59
C GLY A 77 16.30 -4.21 -62.03
N SER A 78 15.35 -3.37 -61.64
CA SER A 78 13.91 -3.59 -61.87
C SER A 78 13.36 -2.88 -63.12
N GLY A 79 14.20 -2.16 -63.86
CA GLY A 79 13.84 -1.43 -65.07
C GLY A 79 13.75 -2.28 -66.34
N ALA A 80 13.59 -1.63 -67.49
CA ALA A 80 13.64 -2.31 -68.79
C ALA A 80 15.02 -2.96 -69.01
N CYS A 81 15.03 -4.18 -69.57
CA CYS A 81 16.26 -4.91 -69.88
C CYS A 81 16.51 -4.90 -71.39
N SER A 82 17.65 -4.36 -71.82
CA SER A 82 18.10 -4.38 -73.21
C SER A 82 19.55 -4.85 -73.28
N VAL A 83 19.81 -5.86 -74.12
CA VAL A 83 21.13 -6.51 -74.28
C VAL A 83 21.54 -6.43 -75.75
N VAL A 84 22.75 -5.94 -76.02
CA VAL A 84 23.38 -6.02 -77.36
C VAL A 84 24.30 -7.24 -77.40
N LEU A 85 23.98 -8.20 -78.27
CA LEU A 85 24.72 -9.47 -78.33
C LEU A 85 26.01 -9.35 -79.18
N ASN A 86 27.12 -9.02 -78.54
CA ASN A 86 28.48 -9.12 -79.12
C ASN A 86 29.24 -10.39 -78.66
N SER A 87 28.64 -11.15 -77.74
CA SER A 87 29.07 -12.45 -77.24
C SER A 87 27.84 -13.18 -76.69
N ASP A 88 27.98 -14.46 -76.34
CA ASP A 88 26.92 -15.17 -75.61
C ASP A 88 26.63 -14.46 -74.28
N ALA A 89 25.35 -14.40 -73.90
CA ALA A 89 24.89 -13.67 -72.74
C ALA A 89 23.82 -14.46 -71.98
N SER A 90 23.74 -14.25 -70.67
CA SER A 90 22.71 -14.84 -69.82
C SER A 90 21.97 -13.76 -69.03
N VAL A 91 20.65 -13.86 -68.96
CA VAL A 91 19.79 -12.96 -68.18
C VAL A 91 18.87 -13.80 -67.31
N THR A 92 18.73 -13.43 -66.04
CA THR A 92 17.77 -14.05 -65.12
C THR A 92 16.67 -13.06 -64.76
N ALA A 93 15.41 -13.41 -64.99
CA ALA A 93 14.25 -12.70 -64.47
C ALA A 93 13.82 -13.33 -63.15
N ARG A 94 13.76 -12.53 -62.08
CA ARG A 94 13.33 -12.98 -60.75
C ARG A 94 11.91 -12.50 -60.47
N PHE A 95 11.09 -13.40 -59.95
CA PHE A 95 9.72 -13.14 -59.49
C PHE A 95 9.58 -13.64 -58.06
N SER A 96 8.90 -12.87 -57.21
CA SER A 96 8.65 -13.21 -55.82
C SER A 96 7.16 -13.44 -55.59
N ALA A 97 6.82 -14.50 -54.85
CA ALA A 97 5.43 -14.80 -54.52
C ALA A 97 4.82 -13.67 -53.67
N THR A 98 3.62 -13.24 -54.03
CA THR A 98 2.82 -12.31 -53.23
C THR A 98 2.24 -13.09 -52.06
N ALA A 99 2.49 -12.66 -50.82
CA ALA A 99 1.91 -13.31 -49.65
C ALA A 99 0.37 -13.25 -49.71
N PRO A 100 -0.36 -14.33 -49.36
CA PRO A 100 -1.82 -14.28 -49.28
C PRO A 100 -2.27 -13.26 -48.22
N PRO A 101 -3.44 -12.62 -48.40
CA PRO A 101 -3.97 -11.73 -47.37
C PRO A 101 -4.17 -12.52 -46.07
N GLN A 102 -3.64 -12.01 -44.96
CA GLN A 102 -3.83 -12.63 -43.66
C GLN A 102 -5.29 -12.48 -43.25
N GLN A 103 -5.93 -13.59 -42.88
CA GLN A 103 -7.28 -13.56 -42.33
C GLN A 103 -7.24 -12.85 -40.96
N THR A 104 -8.19 -11.96 -40.72
CA THR A 104 -8.30 -11.20 -39.47
C THR A 104 -9.70 -11.31 -38.88
N PHE A 105 -9.81 -11.18 -37.56
CA PHE A 105 -11.06 -11.24 -36.80
C PHE A 105 -11.19 -10.04 -35.86
N VAL A 106 -12.42 -9.62 -35.59
CA VAL A 106 -12.75 -8.50 -34.70
C VAL A 106 -12.97 -9.00 -33.27
N LEU A 107 -12.26 -8.42 -32.31
CA LEU A 107 -12.51 -8.59 -30.88
C LEU A 107 -13.24 -7.34 -30.35
N THR A 108 -14.42 -7.55 -29.77
CA THR A 108 -15.19 -6.51 -29.08
C THR A 108 -15.08 -6.70 -27.57
N VAL A 109 -14.72 -5.66 -26.83
CA VAL A 109 -14.74 -5.68 -25.36
C VAL A 109 -15.86 -4.79 -24.86
N LYS A 110 -16.75 -5.38 -24.04
CA LYS A 110 -17.84 -4.69 -23.35
C LYS A 110 -17.54 -4.61 -21.85
N MET A 111 -17.90 -3.50 -21.22
CA MET A 111 -17.79 -3.35 -19.76
C MET A 111 -19.14 -3.06 -19.12
N ASN A 112 -19.38 -3.73 -17.99
CA ASN A 112 -20.47 -3.42 -17.06
C ASN A 112 -19.85 -2.93 -15.75
N GLY A 113 -19.96 -1.64 -15.43
CA GLY A 113 -19.36 -1.02 -14.24
C GLY A 113 -18.15 -0.13 -14.56
N SER A 114 -17.46 0.36 -13.53
CA SER A 114 -16.37 1.34 -13.67
C SER A 114 -14.98 0.70 -13.56
N GLY A 115 -14.22 0.73 -14.65
CA GLY A 115 -12.83 0.25 -14.73
C GLY A 115 -12.22 0.53 -16.09
N SER A 116 -11.06 -0.05 -16.37
CA SER A 116 -10.45 -0.07 -17.70
C SER A 116 -10.00 -1.48 -18.08
N VAL A 117 -9.84 -1.72 -19.37
CA VAL A 117 -9.30 -2.97 -19.92
C VAL A 117 -8.21 -2.64 -20.93
N ASP A 118 -7.09 -3.34 -20.81
CA ASP A 118 -5.96 -3.28 -21.74
C ASP A 118 -5.69 -4.67 -22.37
N SER A 119 -5.14 -4.70 -23.60
CA SER A 119 -4.77 -5.95 -24.29
C SER A 119 -3.28 -6.12 -24.60
N SER A 120 -2.85 -7.38 -24.67
CA SER A 120 -1.58 -7.82 -25.27
C SER A 120 -1.84 -8.92 -26.30
N PRO A 121 -1.51 -8.74 -27.59
CA PRO A 121 -0.91 -7.55 -28.21
C PRO A 121 -1.77 -6.28 -28.06
N ALA A 122 -1.12 -5.11 -28.13
CA ALA A 122 -1.78 -3.82 -27.98
C ALA A 122 -2.82 -3.59 -29.09
N GLY A 123 -4.00 -3.10 -28.71
CA GLY A 123 -5.11 -2.85 -29.63
C GLY A 123 -6.41 -2.47 -28.92
N ILE A 124 -6.59 -2.93 -27.68
CA ILE A 124 -7.70 -2.55 -26.80
C ILE A 124 -7.13 -1.74 -25.62
N ALA A 125 -7.67 -0.55 -25.41
CA ALA A 125 -7.43 0.30 -24.23
C ALA A 125 -8.63 1.26 -24.06
N CYS A 126 -9.59 0.95 -23.18
CA CYS A 126 -10.71 1.86 -22.91
C CYS A 126 -11.39 1.65 -21.57
N GLY A 127 -12.23 2.63 -21.22
CA GLY A 127 -13.07 2.65 -20.03
C GLY A 127 -14.58 2.39 -20.24
N GLN A 128 -15.10 2.20 -21.47
CA GLN A 128 -16.51 1.80 -21.70
C GLN A 128 -16.72 0.69 -22.78
N ALA A 129 -16.26 0.87 -24.02
CA ALA A 129 -16.27 -0.17 -25.06
C ALA A 129 -15.17 0.04 -26.10
N CYS A 130 -14.54 -1.05 -26.57
CA CYS A 130 -13.49 -1.02 -27.60
C CYS A 130 -13.68 -2.15 -28.62
N THR A 131 -13.19 -1.91 -29.83
CA THR A 131 -13.02 -2.95 -30.85
C THR A 131 -11.62 -2.88 -31.43
N ALA A 132 -11.02 -4.03 -31.72
CA ALA A 132 -9.73 -4.14 -32.41
C ALA A 132 -9.71 -5.37 -33.31
N THR A 133 -8.87 -5.35 -34.33
CA THR A 133 -8.74 -6.43 -35.32
C THR A 133 -7.40 -7.14 -35.14
N PHE A 134 -7.43 -8.47 -35.05
CA PHE A 134 -6.26 -9.32 -34.84
C PHE A 134 -6.19 -10.40 -35.92
N GLY A 135 -4.98 -10.88 -36.24
CA GLY A 135 -4.79 -11.98 -37.18
C GLY A 135 -5.38 -13.30 -36.67
N ALA A 136 -5.86 -14.15 -37.57
CA ALA A 136 -6.32 -15.50 -37.25
C ALA A 136 -5.24 -16.29 -36.50
N GLY A 137 -5.61 -16.95 -35.40
CA GLY A 137 -4.68 -17.69 -34.53
C GLY A 137 -3.98 -16.85 -33.46
N THR A 138 -4.19 -15.53 -33.42
CA THR A 138 -3.61 -14.66 -32.38
C THR A 138 -4.25 -14.97 -31.01
N GLN A 139 -3.43 -15.09 -29.98
CA GLN A 139 -3.88 -15.10 -28.58
C GLN A 139 -3.84 -13.67 -28.04
N VAL A 140 -5.00 -13.16 -27.64
CA VAL A 140 -5.14 -11.83 -27.06
C VAL A 140 -5.38 -11.97 -25.56
N GLN A 141 -4.44 -11.50 -24.77
CA GLN A 141 -4.57 -11.40 -23.32
C GLN A 141 -5.23 -10.06 -22.98
N LEU A 142 -6.30 -10.08 -22.19
CA LEU A 142 -6.99 -8.92 -21.65
C LEU A 142 -6.72 -8.83 -20.15
N VAL A 143 -6.44 -7.63 -19.66
CA VAL A 143 -6.26 -7.33 -18.24
C VAL A 143 -7.24 -6.24 -17.84
N ALA A 144 -8.05 -6.49 -16.82
CA ALA A 144 -8.98 -5.50 -16.28
C ALA A 144 -8.40 -4.78 -15.06
N HIS A 145 -8.53 -3.46 -15.02
CA HIS A 145 -8.14 -2.60 -13.92
C HIS A 145 -9.39 -1.97 -13.30
N ALA A 146 -9.66 -2.28 -12.03
CA ALA A 146 -10.79 -1.70 -11.30
C ALA A 146 -10.48 -0.26 -10.85
N ALA A 147 -11.49 0.62 -10.82
CA ALA A 147 -11.37 1.93 -10.19
C ALA A 147 -11.24 1.82 -8.65
N ALA A 148 -10.73 2.86 -7.98
CA ALA A 148 -10.59 2.89 -6.53
C ALA A 148 -11.93 2.60 -5.84
N GLY A 149 -12.00 1.53 -5.04
CA GLY A 149 -13.20 1.09 -4.32
C GLY A 149 -14.00 -0.06 -4.96
N SER A 150 -13.48 -0.76 -5.98
CA SER A 150 -14.12 -1.95 -6.57
C SER A 150 -13.19 -3.17 -6.58
N LEU A 151 -13.70 -4.38 -6.29
CA LEU A 151 -12.93 -5.63 -6.38
C LEU A 151 -13.58 -6.71 -7.27
N VAL A 152 -12.69 -7.32 -8.07
CA VAL A 152 -12.76 -8.43 -9.04
C VAL A 152 -13.64 -8.20 -10.29
N ALA A 153 -12.98 -7.94 -11.42
CA ALA A 153 -13.59 -8.06 -12.73
C ALA A 153 -13.92 -9.53 -13.03
N ARG A 154 -15.18 -9.82 -13.33
CA ARG A 154 -15.62 -11.14 -13.82
C ARG A 154 -15.72 -11.09 -15.34
N TRP A 155 -15.08 -12.05 -15.99
CA TRP A 155 -15.17 -12.23 -17.44
C TRP A 155 -16.19 -13.32 -17.77
N ASP A 156 -16.87 -13.21 -18.91
CA ASP A 156 -17.83 -14.21 -19.41
C ASP A 156 -17.15 -15.41 -20.11
N ALA A 157 -17.97 -16.39 -20.50
CA ALA A 157 -17.64 -17.79 -20.78
C ALA A 157 -16.75 -18.08 -22.02
N GLU A 158 -16.15 -17.07 -22.64
CA GLU A 158 -15.20 -17.25 -23.75
C GLU A 158 -13.73 -17.23 -23.32
N CYS A 159 -13.45 -17.02 -22.03
CA CYS A 159 -12.09 -17.09 -21.48
C CYS A 159 -11.69 -18.53 -21.19
N LEU A 160 -10.61 -19.01 -21.83
CA LEU A 160 -10.07 -20.37 -21.62
C LEU A 160 -9.60 -20.59 -20.17
N PRO A 161 -9.84 -21.77 -19.56
CA PRO A 161 -9.30 -22.11 -18.25
C PRO A 161 -7.83 -22.53 -18.38
N LEU A 162 -6.93 -21.61 -18.10
CA LEU A 162 -5.51 -21.86 -17.82
C LEU A 162 -5.15 -21.06 -16.55
N PRO A 163 -4.00 -21.29 -15.88
CA PRO A 163 -3.62 -20.50 -14.72
C PRO A 163 -3.33 -19.05 -15.13
N VAL A 164 -4.38 -18.25 -15.29
CA VAL A 164 -4.31 -16.81 -15.53
C VAL A 164 -4.35 -16.12 -14.16
N PRO A 165 -3.50 -15.10 -13.90
CA PRO A 165 -3.61 -14.30 -12.70
C PRO A 165 -5.04 -13.76 -12.52
N ALA A 166 -5.49 -13.60 -11.27
CA ALA A 166 -6.82 -13.06 -10.98
C ALA A 166 -7.04 -11.73 -11.73
N GLY A 167 -8.11 -11.66 -12.54
CA GLY A 167 -8.47 -10.47 -13.34
C GLY A 167 -8.07 -10.49 -14.82
N ALA A 168 -7.41 -11.53 -15.31
CA ALA A 168 -7.01 -11.66 -16.72
C ALA A 168 -7.86 -12.68 -17.51
N CYS A 169 -8.05 -12.41 -18.80
CA CYS A 169 -8.74 -13.28 -19.77
C CYS A 169 -7.85 -13.50 -21.01
N VAL A 170 -7.90 -14.68 -21.63
CA VAL A 170 -7.21 -14.95 -22.90
C VAL A 170 -8.21 -15.39 -23.96
N VAL A 171 -8.20 -14.70 -25.10
CA VAL A 171 -9.09 -14.94 -26.25
C VAL A 171 -8.27 -15.46 -27.43
N GLN A 172 -8.69 -16.60 -27.99
CA GLN A 172 -8.07 -17.21 -29.16
C GLN A 172 -8.83 -16.81 -30.43
N MET A 173 -8.26 -15.90 -31.22
CA MET A 173 -8.91 -15.31 -32.39
C MET A 173 -9.10 -16.33 -33.52
N SER A 174 -10.27 -16.95 -33.56
CA SER A 174 -10.67 -17.97 -34.55
C SER A 174 -11.95 -17.60 -35.32
N LYS A 175 -12.64 -16.56 -34.85
CA LYS A 175 -13.85 -15.94 -35.40
C LYS A 175 -13.96 -14.54 -34.78
N ASP A 176 -14.94 -13.75 -35.19
CA ASP A 176 -15.30 -12.54 -34.45
C ASP A 176 -15.83 -12.91 -33.06
N GLN A 177 -15.34 -12.21 -32.03
CA GLN A 177 -15.62 -12.54 -30.63
C GLN A 177 -15.95 -11.31 -29.80
N THR A 178 -16.68 -11.54 -28.70
CA THR A 178 -17.01 -10.50 -27.72
C THR A 178 -16.66 -10.99 -26.33
N ALA A 179 -15.87 -10.21 -25.60
CA ALA A 179 -15.56 -10.45 -24.18
C ALA A 179 -16.22 -9.38 -23.32
N THR A 180 -16.89 -9.79 -22.24
CA THR A 180 -17.55 -8.86 -21.30
C THR A 180 -16.85 -8.88 -19.95
N ALA A 181 -16.35 -7.73 -19.50
CA ALA A 181 -15.85 -7.54 -18.14
C ALA A 181 -16.93 -6.89 -17.27
N THR A 182 -17.31 -7.55 -16.18
CA THR A 182 -18.26 -7.01 -15.19
C THR A 182 -17.53 -6.63 -13.91
N PHE A 183 -17.65 -5.36 -13.51
CA PHE A 183 -17.18 -4.80 -12.25
C PHE A 183 -18.37 -4.67 -11.30
N GLU A 184 -18.47 -5.57 -10.33
CA GLU A 184 -19.50 -5.49 -9.31
C GLU A 184 -19.04 -4.55 -8.19
N ALA A 185 -19.89 -3.57 -7.83
CA ALA A 185 -19.69 -2.83 -6.60
C ALA A 185 -19.83 -3.80 -5.43
N GLN A 186 -18.89 -3.77 -4.46
CA GLN A 186 -19.14 -4.48 -3.21
C GLN A 186 -20.47 -3.97 -2.63
N PRO A 187 -21.32 -4.85 -2.07
CA PRO A 187 -22.40 -4.38 -1.23
C PRO A 187 -21.80 -3.44 -0.18
N PRO A 188 -22.49 -2.34 0.18
CA PRO A 188 -22.01 -1.46 1.24
C PRO A 188 -21.65 -2.34 2.43
N PRO A 189 -20.50 -2.12 3.08
CA PRO A 189 -20.17 -2.87 4.28
C PRO A 189 -21.41 -2.82 5.18
N PRO A 190 -21.80 -3.96 5.80
CA PRO A 190 -22.88 -3.92 6.78
C PRO A 190 -22.58 -2.76 7.73
N PRO A 191 -23.60 -1.98 8.14
CA PRO A 191 -23.38 -0.92 9.11
C PRO A 191 -22.51 -1.51 10.23
N PRO A 192 -21.47 -0.78 10.70
CA PRO A 192 -20.58 -1.30 11.73
C PRO A 192 -21.45 -1.97 12.77
N ALA A 193 -21.17 -3.25 13.05
CA ALA A 193 -21.89 -3.94 14.12
C ALA A 193 -21.88 -2.97 15.30
N ASP A 194 -23.05 -2.70 15.89
CA ASP A 194 -23.10 -1.84 17.05
C ASP A 194 -22.20 -2.48 18.11
N GLU A 195 -20.97 -1.98 18.21
CA GLU A 195 -19.93 -2.53 19.08
C GLU A 195 -20.36 -2.39 20.56
N CYS A 196 -21.41 -1.58 20.82
CA CYS A 196 -22.05 -1.40 22.11
C CYS A 196 -23.27 -2.33 22.31
N ALA A 197 -23.71 -3.10 21.31
CA ALA A 197 -24.83 -4.02 21.44
C ALA A 197 -24.54 -5.10 22.49
N GLY A 198 -25.35 -5.13 23.55
CA GLY A 198 -25.16 -6.02 24.69
C GLY A 198 -24.16 -5.53 25.75
N LEU A 199 -23.45 -4.42 25.51
CA LEU A 199 -22.61 -3.76 26.52
C LEU A 199 -23.40 -2.78 27.40
N MET A 200 -24.60 -2.39 26.98
CA MET A 200 -25.50 -1.58 27.81
C MET A 200 -26.30 -2.46 28.77
N PRO A 201 -26.29 -2.18 30.08
CA PRO A 201 -27.16 -2.87 31.02
C PRO A 201 -28.63 -2.59 30.68
N ALA A 202 -29.50 -3.58 30.88
CA ALA A 202 -30.94 -3.47 30.58
C ALA A 202 -31.64 -2.33 31.35
N ALA A 203 -31.08 -1.93 32.50
CA ALA A 203 -31.45 -0.74 33.24
C ALA A 203 -30.23 -0.19 33.98
N VAL A 204 -30.14 1.14 34.08
CA VAL A 204 -29.17 1.81 34.95
C VAL A 204 -29.79 1.92 36.35
N PRO A 205 -29.15 1.40 37.41
CA PRO A 205 -29.66 1.55 38.77
C PRO A 205 -29.69 3.03 39.19
N SER A 206 -30.50 3.35 40.20
CA SER A 206 -30.53 4.69 40.77
C SER A 206 -29.11 5.13 41.20
N PRO A 207 -28.71 6.38 40.93
CA PRO A 207 -27.38 6.85 41.26
C PRO A 207 -27.16 6.85 42.78
N VAL A 208 -25.97 6.43 43.20
CA VAL A 208 -25.50 6.60 44.57
C VAL A 208 -24.74 7.92 44.64
N VAL A 209 -25.14 8.80 45.56
CA VAL A 209 -24.55 10.14 45.70
C VAL A 209 -23.51 10.13 46.82
N ALA A 210 -22.27 10.50 46.50
CA ALA A 210 -21.23 10.77 47.48
C ALA A 210 -21.15 12.29 47.73
N THR A 211 -21.25 12.73 48.99
CA THR A 211 -21.08 14.15 49.33
C THR A 211 -19.63 14.40 49.75
N MET A 212 -18.94 15.31 49.05
CA MET A 212 -17.59 15.73 49.42
C MET A 212 -17.62 16.92 50.39
N SER A 213 -16.65 16.95 51.30
CA SER A 213 -16.61 17.92 52.41
C SER A 213 -16.24 19.34 51.97
N ASN A 214 -15.55 19.53 50.84
CA ASN A 214 -15.13 20.83 50.30
C ASN A 214 -15.51 20.96 48.82
N ARG A 215 -16.09 22.10 48.44
CA ARG A 215 -16.87 22.30 47.21
C ARG A 215 -16.10 22.91 46.02
N ASP A 216 -14.77 22.96 46.07
CA ASP A 216 -14.06 23.92 45.24
C ASP A 216 -13.77 23.41 43.81
N SER A 217 -13.23 22.19 43.62
CA SER A 217 -13.02 21.61 42.27
C SER A 217 -12.61 20.13 42.32
N CYS A 218 -13.25 19.30 41.49
CA CYS A 218 -12.88 17.90 41.27
C CYS A 218 -11.76 17.80 40.21
N ILE A 219 -10.87 16.80 40.36
CA ILE A 219 -9.76 16.54 39.43
C ILE A 219 -9.89 15.13 38.83
N ASP A 220 -8.79 14.42 38.65
CA ASP A 220 -8.77 13.03 38.20
C ASP A 220 -9.39 12.08 39.24
N ALA A 221 -10.21 11.14 38.76
CA ALA A 221 -10.74 10.03 39.52
C ALA A 221 -10.49 8.70 38.79
N ALA A 222 -10.57 7.58 39.50
CA ALA A 222 -10.53 6.24 38.92
C ALA A 222 -11.56 5.35 39.60
N GLY A 223 -12.22 4.49 38.83
CA GLY A 223 -13.18 3.50 39.32
C GLY A 223 -12.52 2.15 39.36
N ASP A 224 -12.94 1.31 40.31
CA ASP A 224 -12.46 -0.06 40.42
C ASP A 224 -13.19 -1.01 39.45
N ASP A 225 -12.51 -2.10 39.06
CA ASP A 225 -12.91 -3.05 38.04
C ASP A 225 -13.95 -4.10 38.48
N GLY A 226 -14.63 -3.88 39.61
CA GLY A 226 -15.78 -4.70 39.97
C GLY A 226 -16.25 -4.66 41.42
N VAL A 227 -15.50 -4.05 42.34
CA VAL A 227 -15.86 -4.05 43.78
C VAL A 227 -16.64 -2.78 44.16
N GLY A 228 -16.90 -1.88 43.20
CA GLY A 228 -17.67 -0.65 43.42
C GLY A 228 -16.93 0.39 44.25
N SER A 229 -15.60 0.26 44.35
CA SER A 229 -14.71 1.25 44.93
C SER A 229 -14.36 2.32 43.89
N PHE A 230 -14.10 3.53 44.36
CA PHE A 230 -13.75 4.70 43.56
C PHE A 230 -12.67 5.48 44.30
N LEU A 231 -11.67 5.96 43.57
CA LEU A 231 -10.71 6.92 44.04
C LEU A 231 -11.07 8.30 43.48
N LEU A 232 -11.58 9.19 44.33
CA LEU A 232 -12.12 10.48 43.94
C LEU A 232 -11.17 11.61 44.31
N GLY A 233 -10.59 12.28 43.31
CA GLY A 233 -9.70 13.41 43.49
C GLY A 233 -10.42 14.77 43.51
N TYR A 234 -10.02 15.65 44.42
CA TYR A 234 -10.50 17.03 44.52
C TYR A 234 -9.46 17.96 45.18
N PHE A 235 -9.61 19.27 44.99
CA PHE A 235 -8.84 20.26 45.73
C PHE A 235 -9.54 20.61 47.05
N SER A 236 -8.82 20.50 48.18
CA SER A 236 -9.38 20.85 49.49
C SER A 236 -9.08 22.31 49.88
N GLY A 237 -10.12 23.12 50.07
CA GLY A 237 -10.02 24.53 50.49
C GLY A 237 -9.54 24.79 51.94
N SER A 238 -9.05 26.02 52.15
CA SER A 238 -8.46 26.68 53.34
C SER A 238 -7.44 25.89 54.18
N GLY A 239 -6.54 25.19 53.51
CA GLY A 239 -5.25 24.71 54.01
C GLY A 239 -4.20 24.86 52.90
N PRO A 240 -2.96 24.32 53.04
CA PRO A 240 -2.07 24.17 51.89
C PRO A 240 -2.89 23.54 50.74
N VAL A 241 -2.96 24.22 49.60
CA VAL A 241 -3.87 23.92 48.48
C VAL A 241 -3.39 22.63 47.81
N SER A 242 -3.80 21.51 48.39
CA SER A 242 -3.30 20.19 48.02
C SER A 242 -4.42 19.36 47.38
N PRO A 243 -4.14 18.61 46.29
CA PRO A 243 -5.08 17.61 45.82
C PRO A 243 -5.20 16.50 46.87
N ALA A 244 -6.44 16.17 47.20
CA ALA A 244 -6.80 15.06 48.07
C ALA A 244 -7.58 14.02 47.26
N TYR A 245 -7.38 12.75 47.61
CA TYR A 245 -8.04 11.62 47.01
C TYR A 245 -8.73 10.81 48.09
N ASP A 246 -10.05 10.66 47.96
CA ASP A 246 -10.87 9.84 48.86
C ASP A 246 -11.11 8.47 48.23
N PHE A 247 -10.82 7.41 48.98
CA PHE A 247 -11.30 6.06 48.64
C PHE A 247 -12.75 5.95 49.08
N VAL A 248 -13.64 5.75 48.14
CA VAL A 248 -15.08 5.69 48.34
C VAL A 248 -15.59 4.33 47.88
N GLN A 249 -16.38 3.65 48.67
CA GLN A 249 -17.03 2.40 48.28
C GLN A 249 -18.54 2.52 48.39
N VAL A 250 -19.27 1.92 47.45
CA VAL A 250 -20.72 1.79 47.56
C VAL A 250 -21.07 0.59 48.46
N ARG A 251 -21.62 0.86 49.64
CA ARG A 251 -22.12 -0.16 50.58
C ARG A 251 -23.60 0.10 50.88
N ASP A 252 -24.44 -0.91 50.71
CA ASP A 252 -25.89 -0.84 50.98
C ASP A 252 -26.59 0.37 50.32
N GLY A 253 -26.17 0.71 49.10
CA GLY A 253 -26.72 1.85 48.33
C GLY A 253 -26.25 3.22 48.79
N GLN A 254 -25.23 3.30 49.66
CA GLN A 254 -24.61 4.54 50.13
C GLN A 254 -23.12 4.60 49.80
N ALA A 255 -22.62 5.80 49.52
CA ALA A 255 -21.20 6.04 49.36
C ALA A 255 -20.53 6.17 50.75
N VAL A 256 -19.54 5.32 51.02
CA VAL A 256 -18.78 5.29 52.28
C VAL A 256 -17.32 5.63 51.98
N VAL A 257 -16.80 6.68 52.62
CA VAL A 257 -15.36 7.02 52.53
C VAL A 257 -14.58 6.07 53.44
N LEU A 258 -13.67 5.30 52.85
CA LEU A 258 -12.82 4.31 53.55
C LEU A 258 -11.50 4.91 54.01
N GLY A 259 -10.98 5.91 53.29
CA GLY A 259 -9.69 6.53 53.58
C GLY A 259 -9.42 7.72 52.67
N ARG A 260 -8.36 8.48 53.01
CA ARG A 260 -7.95 9.69 52.29
C ARG A 260 -6.43 9.73 52.14
N ILE A 261 -5.98 10.12 50.95
CA ILE A 261 -4.61 10.53 50.69
C ILE A 261 -4.63 12.03 50.41
N ALA A 262 -3.80 12.80 51.10
CA ALA A 262 -3.57 14.20 50.79
C ALA A 262 -2.13 14.35 50.30
N HIS A 263 -1.95 15.05 49.19
CA HIS A 263 -0.63 15.39 48.68
C HIS A 263 -0.20 16.79 49.16
N GLY A 264 0.93 17.31 48.67
CA GLY A 264 1.35 18.69 48.89
C GLY A 264 0.93 19.61 47.74
N ASP A 265 1.20 20.90 47.90
CA ASP A 265 0.73 21.98 47.02
C ASP A 265 1.37 22.02 45.63
N GLU A 266 2.38 21.18 45.40
CA GLU A 266 3.19 21.20 44.19
C GLU A 266 3.40 19.79 43.64
N GLY A 267 3.02 19.57 42.38
CA GLY A 267 3.25 18.32 41.68
C GLY A 267 2.13 17.91 40.72
N GLY A 268 2.42 16.96 39.84
CA GLY A 268 1.45 16.30 38.98
C GLY A 268 1.04 14.94 39.56
N PHE A 269 -0.26 14.66 39.53
CA PHE A 269 -0.83 13.41 40.04
C PHE A 269 -1.74 12.79 39.00
N GLN A 270 -1.63 11.47 38.82
CA GLN A 270 -2.52 10.70 37.97
C GLN A 270 -2.93 9.43 38.70
N VAL A 271 -4.21 9.10 38.64
CA VAL A 271 -4.76 7.89 39.25
C VAL A 271 -5.26 6.94 38.19
N PHE A 272 -5.07 5.65 38.44
CA PHE A 272 -5.43 4.58 37.54
C PHE A 272 -6.02 3.39 38.31
N SER A 273 -6.92 2.64 37.66
CA SER A 273 -7.42 1.40 38.24
C SER A 273 -6.47 0.23 37.92
N GLN A 274 -6.53 -0.79 38.76
CA GLN A 274 -5.76 -2.02 38.63
C GLN A 274 -6.63 -3.20 39.10
N PRO A 275 -6.39 -4.43 38.61
CA PRO A 275 -7.10 -5.60 39.15
C PRO A 275 -6.92 -5.81 40.65
N SER A 276 -5.86 -5.23 41.21
CA SER A 276 -5.49 -5.27 42.62
C SER A 276 -5.93 -4.03 43.42
N GLY A 277 -6.57 -3.04 42.79
CA GLY A 277 -6.97 -1.79 43.42
C GLY A 277 -6.62 -0.57 42.57
N PHE A 278 -5.76 0.30 43.10
CA PHE A 278 -5.45 1.57 42.46
C PHE A 278 -3.95 1.79 42.35
N THR A 279 -3.52 2.51 41.32
CA THR A 279 -2.17 3.05 41.22
C THR A 279 -2.21 4.56 41.14
N VAL A 280 -1.40 5.20 41.97
CA VAL A 280 -1.21 6.66 41.99
C VAL A 280 0.19 6.95 41.49
N PHE A 281 0.28 7.64 40.36
CA PHE A 281 1.53 8.24 39.89
C PHE A 281 1.64 9.66 40.44
N SER A 282 2.83 9.98 40.93
CA SER A 282 3.15 11.29 41.49
C SER A 282 4.43 11.83 40.88
N SER A 283 4.45 13.12 40.62
CA SER A 283 5.61 13.87 40.15
C SER A 283 5.71 15.17 40.94
N GLY A 284 6.90 15.48 41.44
CA GLY A 284 7.19 16.69 42.19
C GLY A 284 7.64 17.84 41.29
N PRO A 285 7.62 19.08 41.80
CA PRO A 285 8.04 20.28 41.07
C PRO A 285 9.52 20.27 40.67
N THR A 286 10.33 19.48 41.39
CA THR A 286 11.76 19.26 41.13
C THR A 286 12.02 18.04 40.22
N GLY A 287 10.97 17.50 39.59
CA GLY A 287 10.99 16.39 38.64
C GLY A 287 11.14 14.99 39.24
N GLY A 288 11.29 14.86 40.57
CA GLY A 288 11.21 13.56 41.22
C GLY A 288 9.86 12.90 40.96
N SER A 289 9.82 11.59 40.77
CA SER A 289 8.57 10.87 40.45
C SER A 289 8.53 9.48 41.06
N GLY A 290 7.33 9.00 41.32
CA GLY A 290 7.09 7.70 41.92
C GLY A 290 5.68 7.19 41.67
N ILE A 291 5.50 5.90 41.93
CA ILE A 291 4.21 5.21 41.88
C ILE A 291 3.91 4.60 43.24
N ALA A 292 2.64 4.61 43.63
CA ALA A 292 2.14 3.93 44.80
C ALA A 292 0.93 3.07 44.43
N SER A 293 0.94 1.81 44.88
CA SER A 293 -0.17 0.87 44.65
C SER A 293 -0.98 0.73 45.93
N TYR A 294 -2.30 0.78 45.80
CA TYR A 294 -3.27 0.68 46.89
C TYR A 294 -4.24 -0.46 46.64
N SER A 295 -4.74 -1.08 47.71
CA SER A 295 -5.83 -2.05 47.63
C SER A 295 -7.16 -1.38 47.31
N HIS A 296 -8.17 -2.20 47.01
CA HIS A 296 -9.58 -1.80 46.85
C HIS A 296 -10.17 -1.03 48.04
N ASP A 297 -9.62 -1.25 49.23
CA ASP A 297 -10.03 -0.61 50.48
C ASP A 297 -9.17 0.63 50.83
N GLY A 298 -8.26 1.04 49.93
CA GLY A 298 -7.40 2.20 50.12
C GLY A 298 -6.18 1.98 51.01
N GLN A 299 -5.79 0.73 51.28
CA GLN A 299 -4.54 0.44 52.00
C GLN A 299 -3.35 0.52 51.05
N LEU A 300 -2.28 1.23 51.47
CA LEU A 300 -1.02 1.26 50.71
C LEU A 300 -0.38 -0.13 50.69
N LEU A 301 -0.18 -0.67 49.49
CA LEU A 301 0.47 -1.96 49.26
C LEU A 301 1.96 -1.80 48.99
N SER A 302 2.32 -0.85 48.13
CA SER A 302 3.72 -0.56 47.80
C SER A 302 3.90 0.89 47.34
N SER A 303 5.16 1.36 47.40
CA SER A 303 5.57 2.64 46.85
C SER A 303 6.97 2.50 46.25
N GLN A 304 7.15 2.97 45.02
CA GLN A 304 8.41 2.91 44.29
C GLN A 304 8.78 4.29 43.74
N THR A 305 10.04 4.67 43.92
CA THR A 305 10.62 5.81 43.21
C THR A 305 10.96 5.40 41.78
N ILE A 306 10.51 6.20 40.83
CA ILE A 306 10.91 6.06 39.41
C ILE A 306 12.18 6.89 39.18
N VAL A 307 12.14 8.18 39.56
CA VAL A 307 13.27 9.11 39.45
C VAL A 307 13.39 9.92 40.73
N ASN A 308 14.61 10.05 41.24
CA ASN A 308 14.89 10.97 42.34
C ASN A 308 14.90 12.43 41.85
N ALA A 309 14.40 13.35 42.67
CA ALA A 309 14.51 14.77 42.37
C ALA A 309 15.99 15.17 42.16
N SER A 310 16.28 15.89 41.07
CA SER A 310 17.66 16.29 40.74
C SER A 310 17.73 17.69 40.09
N PRO A 311 17.56 18.77 40.87
CA PRO A 311 17.77 20.14 40.38
C PRO A 311 19.24 20.35 39.94
N PRO A 312 19.53 21.20 38.94
CA PRO A 312 18.63 22.13 38.24
C PRO A 312 17.87 21.51 37.06
N PHE A 313 17.97 20.19 36.86
CA PHE A 313 17.34 19.49 35.75
C PHE A 313 15.88 19.17 36.08
N PHE A 314 15.02 19.16 35.06
CA PHE A 314 13.61 18.82 35.20
C PHE A 314 13.36 17.44 34.61
N PRO A 315 13.55 16.35 35.40
CA PRO A 315 13.19 15.03 34.95
C PRO A 315 11.72 14.99 34.53
N SER A 316 11.44 14.14 33.54
CA SER A 316 10.09 13.91 33.05
C SER A 316 9.79 12.43 33.10
N SER A 317 8.65 12.07 33.66
CA SER A 317 8.19 10.69 33.70
C SER A 317 6.77 10.62 33.16
N ALA A 318 6.53 9.62 32.34
CA ALA A 318 5.19 9.26 31.87
C ALA A 318 4.92 7.80 32.23
N VAL A 319 3.66 7.50 32.56
CA VAL A 319 3.23 6.15 32.92
C VAL A 319 2.04 5.70 32.08
N GLY A 320 1.96 4.39 31.85
CA GLY A 320 0.84 3.74 31.19
C GLY A 320 0.48 2.45 31.92
N ILE A 321 -0.82 2.13 31.97
CA ILE A 321 -1.31 0.92 32.65
C ILE A 321 -1.30 -0.26 31.71
N ASP A 322 -0.74 -1.38 32.18
CA ASP A 322 -0.88 -2.64 31.45
C ASP A 322 -2.31 -3.18 31.65
N PRO A 323 -3.06 -3.47 30.57
CA PRO A 323 -4.41 -4.02 30.67
C PRO A 323 -4.48 -5.32 31.51
N SER A 324 -3.42 -6.13 31.49
CA SER A 324 -3.28 -7.37 32.28
C SER A 324 -2.96 -7.13 33.77
N GLY A 325 -2.73 -5.88 34.16
CA GLY A 325 -2.33 -5.46 35.50
C GLY A 325 -0.87 -5.02 35.56
N GLY A 326 -0.61 -3.97 36.33
CA GLY A 326 0.70 -3.35 36.48
C GLY A 326 0.83 -2.03 35.71
N THR A 327 2.04 -1.48 35.75
CA THR A 327 2.35 -0.14 35.20
C THR A 327 3.66 -0.18 34.43
N VAL A 328 3.73 0.58 33.34
CA VAL A 328 4.97 0.88 32.62
C VAL A 328 5.30 2.35 32.87
N ALA A 329 6.56 2.63 33.17
CA ALA A 329 7.10 3.98 33.28
C ALA A 329 8.20 4.21 32.23
N ALA A 330 8.12 5.38 31.60
CA ALA A 330 9.23 5.96 30.85
C ALA A 330 9.72 7.18 31.61
N ALA A 331 11.02 7.24 31.91
CA ALA A 331 11.62 8.23 32.79
C ALA A 331 12.86 8.85 32.16
N HIS A 332 12.79 10.15 31.90
CA HIS A 332 13.83 10.97 31.33
C HIS A 332 14.54 11.80 32.40
N TYR A 333 15.86 11.67 32.51
CA TYR A 333 16.67 12.41 33.49
C TYR A 333 18.14 12.50 33.08
N HIS A 334 18.88 13.39 33.73
CA HIS A 334 20.31 13.52 33.53
C HIS A 334 21.07 12.60 34.48
N ASP A 335 21.70 11.58 33.94
CA ASP A 335 22.61 10.69 34.66
C ASP A 335 24.03 11.28 34.70
N VAL A 336 24.71 11.14 35.84
CA VAL A 336 26.04 11.73 36.06
C VAL A 336 27.14 11.13 35.17
N GLN A 337 26.99 9.87 34.73
CA GLN A 337 27.96 9.17 33.89
C GLN A 337 27.53 9.16 32.43
N MET A 338 26.22 9.03 32.17
CA MET A 338 25.68 8.81 30.83
C MET A 338 25.14 10.07 30.17
N GLY A 339 25.01 11.18 30.92
CA GLY A 339 24.32 12.39 30.44
C GLY A 339 22.81 12.18 30.40
N TRP A 340 22.12 12.84 29.47
CA TRP A 340 20.68 12.68 29.30
C TRP A 340 20.32 11.25 28.86
N ILE A 341 19.40 10.62 29.60
CA ILE A 341 18.87 9.30 29.26
C ILE A 341 17.37 9.26 29.46
N THR A 342 16.69 8.45 28.65
CA THR A 342 15.33 7.97 28.90
C THR A 342 15.39 6.49 29.23
N THR A 343 14.70 6.09 30.30
CA THR A 343 14.64 4.71 30.77
C THR A 343 13.22 4.15 30.68
N TYR A 344 13.12 2.86 30.39
CA TYR A 344 11.89 2.05 30.44
C TYR A 344 11.93 1.17 31.67
N ARG A 345 10.80 1.06 32.38
CA ARG A 345 10.65 0.11 33.49
C ARG A 345 9.22 -0.36 33.62
N ARG A 346 9.05 -1.65 33.93
CA ARG A 346 7.74 -2.26 34.18
C ARG A 346 7.59 -2.68 35.63
N PHE A 347 6.38 -2.53 36.14
CA PHE A 347 5.96 -2.88 37.49
C PHE A 347 4.75 -3.80 37.42
N ASP A 348 4.70 -4.78 38.30
CA ASP A 348 3.59 -5.71 38.41
C ASP A 348 2.37 -5.05 39.06
N LYS A 349 1.28 -5.80 39.20
CA LYS A 349 0.03 -5.35 39.84
C LYS A 349 0.17 -4.90 41.30
N SER A 350 1.23 -5.31 41.98
CA SER A 350 1.54 -4.86 43.35
C SER A 350 2.39 -3.60 43.38
N GLY A 351 2.85 -3.13 42.22
CA GLY A 351 3.80 -2.02 42.07
C GLY A 351 5.25 -2.45 42.23
N ALA A 352 5.54 -3.75 42.32
CA ALA A 352 6.92 -4.25 42.40
C ALA A 352 7.57 -4.23 41.00
N PRO A 353 8.86 -3.86 40.88
CA PRO A 353 9.54 -3.88 39.59
C PRO A 353 9.65 -5.29 38.98
N GLU A 354 9.13 -5.48 37.77
CA GLU A 354 9.32 -6.72 36.99
C GLU A 354 10.64 -6.71 36.23
N THR A 355 11.09 -5.51 35.85
CA THR A 355 12.33 -5.30 35.11
C THR A 355 13.24 -4.29 35.83
N PRO A 356 14.58 -4.38 35.61
CA PRO A 356 15.45 -3.25 35.90
C PRO A 356 15.06 -2.04 35.03
N ALA A 357 15.54 -0.85 35.38
CA ALA A 357 15.43 0.30 34.49
C ALA A 357 16.36 0.09 33.28
N ILE A 358 15.78 0.15 32.07
CA ILE A 358 16.49 -0.12 30.81
C ILE A 358 16.63 1.20 30.05
N VAL A 359 17.84 1.57 29.63
CA VAL A 359 18.06 2.78 28.83
C VAL A 359 17.51 2.57 27.41
N ILE A 360 16.58 3.42 26.99
CA ILE A 360 15.90 3.34 25.68
C ILE A 360 16.22 4.51 24.74
N ASP A 361 16.68 5.65 25.29
CA ASP A 361 17.22 6.77 24.55
C ASP A 361 18.36 7.43 25.35
N ARG A 362 19.33 8.02 24.65
CA ARG A 362 20.45 8.81 25.19
C ARG A 362 20.43 10.27 24.71
N ALA A 363 19.41 10.65 23.96
CA ALA A 363 19.18 12.03 23.60
C ALA A 363 18.40 12.77 24.71
N ASN A 364 18.46 14.10 24.67
CA ASN A 364 17.69 14.98 25.55
C ASN A 364 16.23 15.11 25.07
N ASN A 365 15.52 13.99 25.05
CA ASN A 365 14.14 13.87 24.57
C ASN A 365 13.22 13.42 25.72
N PRO A 366 12.50 14.35 26.37
CA PRO A 366 11.60 14.01 27.46
C PRO A 366 10.46 13.07 27.04
N ALA A 367 10.23 12.01 27.83
CA ALA A 367 9.09 11.14 27.66
C ALA A 367 7.79 11.84 28.14
N VAL A 368 6.80 11.92 27.25
CA VAL A 368 5.54 12.65 27.51
C VAL A 368 4.30 11.77 27.46
N GLY A 369 4.46 10.50 27.09
CA GLY A 369 3.35 9.56 27.05
C GLY A 369 3.82 8.12 27.04
N VAL A 370 3.06 7.27 27.72
CA VAL A 370 3.21 5.81 27.66
C VAL A 370 1.82 5.20 27.49
N GLY A 371 1.64 4.44 26.42
CA GLY A 371 0.44 3.64 26.18
C GLY A 371 0.80 2.16 26.20
N VAL A 372 -0.07 1.30 26.73
CA VAL A 372 0.13 -0.16 26.70
C VAL A 372 -1.09 -0.82 26.06
N ILE A 373 -0.84 -1.69 25.08
CA ILE A 373 -1.89 -2.42 24.37
C ILE A 373 -2.10 -3.82 24.97
N LEU A 374 -3.15 -4.53 24.55
CA LEU A 374 -3.56 -5.82 25.12
C LEU A 374 -2.48 -6.92 25.07
N SER A 375 -1.58 -6.91 24.09
CA SER A 375 -0.43 -7.81 24.04
C SER A 375 0.60 -7.54 25.15
N GLY A 376 0.51 -6.39 25.82
CA GLY A 376 1.49 -5.88 26.76
C GLY A 376 2.61 -5.08 26.10
N HIS A 377 2.59 -4.88 24.77
CA HIS A 377 3.53 -3.96 24.13
C HIS A 377 3.26 -2.52 24.57
N ALA A 378 4.34 -1.79 24.83
CA ALA A 378 4.29 -0.41 25.30
C ALA A 378 4.77 0.54 24.20
N LEU A 379 3.98 1.57 23.92
CA LEU A 379 4.39 2.69 23.11
C LEU A 379 4.91 3.80 24.03
N VAL A 380 6.17 4.20 23.85
CA VAL A 380 6.72 5.39 24.52
C VAL A 380 6.75 6.54 23.51
N VAL A 381 6.28 7.70 23.93
CA VAL A 381 6.26 8.93 23.14
C VAL A 381 7.18 9.96 23.78
N GLU A 382 8.07 10.53 22.97
CA GLU A 382 9.05 11.52 23.38
C GLU A 382 8.93 12.81 22.57
N VAL A 383 9.35 13.91 23.19
CA VAL A 383 9.47 15.21 22.53
C VAL A 383 10.80 15.32 21.82
N ILE A 384 10.78 15.76 20.56
CA ILE A 384 11.98 16.08 19.79
C ILE A 384 12.10 17.60 19.59
N GLY A 385 13.33 18.10 19.82
CA GLY A 385 13.67 19.51 19.66
C GLY A 385 13.24 20.41 20.82
N SER A 386 13.77 21.63 20.85
CA SER A 386 13.36 22.65 21.82
C SER A 386 11.93 23.13 21.49
N SER A 387 11.02 23.11 22.46
CA SER A 387 9.65 23.66 22.39
C SER A 387 8.55 22.74 21.84
N PHE A 388 8.60 21.42 22.04
CA PHE A 388 7.58 20.49 21.52
C PHE A 388 7.42 20.56 19.98
N ALA A 389 8.54 20.82 19.29
CA ALA A 389 8.57 21.03 17.84
C ALA A 389 8.15 19.79 17.03
N GLY A 390 8.22 18.61 17.64
CA GLY A 390 7.63 17.38 17.15
C GLY A 390 7.60 16.31 18.24
N LEU A 391 6.89 15.22 17.97
CA LEU A 391 6.93 14.01 18.79
C LEU A 391 7.48 12.85 17.97
N GLN A 392 8.16 11.95 18.65
CA GLN A 392 8.52 10.64 18.14
C GLN A 392 7.96 9.56 19.05
N ALA A 393 7.76 8.37 18.53
CA ALA A 393 7.33 7.23 19.31
C ALA A 393 8.08 5.96 18.92
N ARG A 394 8.12 5.00 19.83
CA ARG A 394 8.72 3.68 19.62
C ARG A 394 7.97 2.63 20.42
N TRP A 395 7.82 1.46 19.82
CA TRP A 395 7.26 0.30 20.48
C TRP A 395 8.32 -0.51 21.23
N PHE A 396 7.94 -1.00 22.41
CA PHE A 396 8.76 -1.83 23.27
C PHE A 396 7.98 -3.08 23.69
N ALA A 397 8.67 -4.22 23.68
CA ALA A 397 8.20 -5.44 24.29
C ALA A 397 8.17 -5.30 25.82
N ARG A 398 7.57 -6.28 26.51
CA ARG A 398 7.45 -6.27 27.98
C ARG A 398 8.81 -6.20 28.69
N ASP A 399 9.83 -6.82 28.11
CA ASP A 399 11.19 -6.85 28.64
C ASP A 399 12.01 -5.59 28.31
N GLY A 400 11.41 -4.59 27.64
CA GLY A 400 12.07 -3.36 27.21
C GLY A 400 12.82 -3.45 25.88
N THR A 401 12.75 -4.58 25.18
CA THR A 401 13.32 -4.71 23.82
C THR A 401 12.56 -3.81 22.84
N ALA A 402 13.27 -3.01 22.05
CA ALA A 402 12.67 -2.21 20.99
C ALA A 402 12.09 -3.10 19.89
N LEU A 403 10.82 -2.88 19.55
CA LEU A 403 10.09 -3.59 18.48
C LEU A 403 10.09 -2.83 17.16
N THR A 404 10.31 -1.51 17.22
CA THR A 404 10.41 -0.63 16.05
C THR A 404 11.58 0.34 16.21
N ASP A 405 11.98 0.97 15.10
CA ASP A 405 12.73 2.22 15.17
C ASP A 405 11.87 3.35 15.76
N TRP A 406 12.52 4.47 16.11
CA TRP A 406 11.79 5.70 16.44
C TRP A 406 11.11 6.21 15.17
N PHE A 407 9.82 6.51 15.25
CA PHE A 407 9.03 7.02 14.14
C PHE A 407 8.34 8.35 14.52
N PRO A 408 8.10 9.25 13.55
CA PRO A 408 7.35 10.48 13.80
C PRO A 408 5.96 10.18 14.34
N PHE A 409 5.54 10.88 15.39
CA PHE A 409 4.22 10.71 16.01
C PHE A 409 3.36 11.96 15.79
N PRO A 410 2.50 11.97 14.74
CA PRO A 410 1.77 13.17 14.35
C PRO A 410 0.56 13.40 15.26
N THR A 411 0.59 14.48 16.03
CA THR A 411 -0.51 14.89 16.91
C THR A 411 -0.56 16.40 17.01
N ASP A 412 -1.76 16.97 17.08
CA ASP A 412 -2.00 18.41 17.14
C ASP A 412 -1.95 18.96 18.59
N GLY A 413 -1.46 18.19 19.55
CA GLY A 413 -1.48 18.58 20.97
C GLY A 413 -0.91 17.53 21.93
N MET A 414 -1.17 17.70 23.24
CA MET A 414 -0.70 16.76 24.26
C MET A 414 -1.36 15.39 24.08
N VAL A 415 -0.52 14.36 24.11
CA VAL A 415 -0.93 12.96 23.93
C VAL A 415 -1.66 12.46 25.19
N ARG A 416 -2.82 11.87 24.98
CA ARG A 416 -3.57 11.11 25.98
C ARG A 416 -3.81 9.70 25.46
N PHE A 417 -3.65 8.73 26.34
CA PHE A 417 -4.04 7.34 26.11
C PHE A 417 -5.29 7.03 26.93
N LEU A 418 -6.03 5.99 26.53
CA LEU A 418 -7.16 5.52 27.34
C LEU A 418 -6.63 5.02 28.69
N LYS A 419 -7.33 5.39 29.76
CA LYS A 419 -7.04 4.85 31.09
C LYS A 419 -7.47 3.37 31.12
N ASP A 420 -6.63 2.53 31.72
CA ASP A 420 -6.83 1.07 31.89
C ASP A 420 -6.73 0.18 30.64
N GLY A 421 -6.08 0.68 29.59
CA GLY A 421 -5.66 -0.14 28.46
C GLY A 421 -6.41 0.13 27.17
N GLY A 422 -5.66 0.25 26.08
CA GLY A 422 -6.18 0.58 24.75
C GLY A 422 -5.47 1.79 24.17
N LEU A 423 -4.87 1.62 22.99
CA LEU A 423 -4.04 2.65 22.37
C LEU A 423 -4.86 3.54 21.43
N ALA A 424 -5.94 4.12 21.96
CA ALA A 424 -6.49 5.32 21.34
C ALA A 424 -5.66 6.53 21.77
N VAL A 425 -5.51 7.46 20.85
CA VAL A 425 -4.67 8.64 21.01
C VAL A 425 -5.58 9.86 20.97
N GLY A 426 -5.64 10.55 22.10
CA GLY A 426 -6.37 11.80 22.26
C GLY A 426 -5.42 12.99 22.22
N THR A 427 -5.87 14.09 21.62
CA THR A 427 -5.27 15.41 21.77
C THR A 427 -6.03 16.22 22.80
N PHE A 428 -5.31 16.72 23.81
CA PHE A 428 -5.87 17.63 24.82
C PHE A 428 -5.70 19.10 24.40
N ASP A 429 -6.79 19.86 24.45
CA ASP A 429 -6.81 21.31 24.22
C ASP A 429 -6.88 22.07 25.56
N HIS A 430 -5.83 22.84 25.86
CA HIS A 430 -5.72 23.62 27.10
C HIS A 430 -6.77 24.73 27.25
N LYS A 431 -7.31 25.26 26.14
CA LYS A 431 -8.31 26.35 26.17
C LYS A 431 -9.68 25.82 26.54
N THR A 432 -10.08 24.72 25.91
CA THR A 432 -11.38 24.09 26.14
C THR A 432 -11.35 23.10 27.31
N ARG A 433 -10.16 22.66 27.74
CA ARG A 433 -9.93 21.58 28.70
C ARG A 433 -10.53 20.24 28.25
N LEU A 434 -10.69 20.04 26.94
CA LEU A 434 -11.30 18.84 26.37
C LEU A 434 -10.26 17.97 25.67
N THR A 435 -10.46 16.65 25.77
CA THR A 435 -9.72 15.67 24.97
C THR A 435 -10.54 15.29 23.74
N THR A 436 -9.92 15.30 22.56
CA THR A 436 -10.53 14.81 21.31
C THR A 436 -9.82 13.54 20.86
N TRP A 437 -10.57 12.45 20.69
CA TRP A 437 -10.08 11.15 20.24
C TRP A 437 -10.22 11.03 18.72
N LYS A 438 -9.18 11.41 17.97
CA LYS A 438 -9.22 11.34 16.49
C LYS A 438 -8.56 10.09 15.94
N ASN A 439 -7.64 9.49 16.70
CA ASN A 439 -6.76 8.47 16.18
C ASN A 439 -6.66 7.26 17.11
N ARG A 440 -6.28 6.13 16.50
CA ARG A 440 -5.85 4.91 17.19
C ARG A 440 -4.57 4.39 16.55
N LEU A 441 -3.84 3.56 17.29
CA LEU A 441 -2.67 2.86 16.77
C LEU A 441 -2.81 1.36 17.06
N ALA A 442 -2.68 0.55 16.03
CA ALA A 442 -2.65 -0.90 16.16
C ALA A 442 -1.31 -1.37 16.74
N ASP A 443 -1.28 -2.59 17.29
CA ASP A 443 -0.07 -3.17 17.88
C ASP A 443 1.09 -3.20 16.87
N GLY A 444 2.23 -2.63 17.24
CA GLY A 444 3.42 -2.55 16.39
C GLY A 444 3.31 -1.63 15.18
N ALA A 445 2.16 -0.98 14.95
CA ALA A 445 1.98 -0.07 13.83
C ALA A 445 2.72 1.26 14.06
N THR A 446 3.28 1.83 12.99
CA THR A 446 3.98 3.13 13.03
C THR A 446 3.16 4.27 12.42
N THR A 447 1.93 3.99 12.01
CA THR A 447 1.02 4.94 11.36
C THR A 447 -0.31 4.98 12.09
N LEU A 448 -0.76 6.17 12.48
CA LEU A 448 -2.07 6.35 13.12
C LEU A 448 -3.20 6.07 12.12
N GLU A 449 -4.21 5.36 12.61
CA GLU A 449 -5.48 5.17 11.93
C GLU A 449 -6.53 6.11 12.51
N ALA A 450 -7.64 6.32 11.80
CA ALA A 450 -8.79 7.01 12.36
C ALA A 450 -9.37 6.21 13.55
N ALA A 451 -9.72 6.90 14.63
CA ALA A 451 -10.51 6.30 15.70
C ALA A 451 -11.89 5.89 15.17
N PRO A 452 -12.54 4.84 15.71
CA PRO A 452 -13.90 4.49 15.31
C PRO A 452 -14.88 5.61 15.67
N ASP A 453 -15.97 5.75 14.91
CA ASP A 453 -16.94 6.84 15.04
C ASP A 453 -17.48 6.98 16.46
N TRP A 454 -17.71 5.86 17.14
CA TRP A 454 -18.22 5.84 18.51
C TRP A 454 -17.26 6.52 19.50
N LEU A 455 -15.94 6.43 19.27
CA LEU A 455 -14.93 7.04 20.13
C LEU A 455 -14.79 8.54 19.80
N GLN A 456 -14.86 8.89 18.51
CA GLN A 456 -14.84 10.28 18.05
C GLN A 456 -16.05 11.08 18.56
N GLN A 457 -17.24 10.50 18.54
CA GLN A 457 -18.50 11.11 19.00
C GLN A 457 -18.51 11.45 20.50
N ARG A 458 -17.53 10.93 21.24
CA ARG A 458 -17.45 11.08 22.69
C ARG A 458 -16.30 12.00 23.14
N ALA A 459 -15.87 12.92 22.27
CA ALA A 459 -14.98 14.03 22.62
C ALA A 459 -15.44 14.72 23.92
N ALA A 460 -14.50 15.24 24.72
CA ALA A 460 -14.67 15.76 26.08
C ALA A 460 -14.72 14.73 27.22
N ASN A 461 -14.84 13.43 26.95
CA ASN A 461 -14.84 12.41 27.99
C ASN A 461 -13.48 11.70 28.06
N VAL A 462 -12.99 11.45 29.28
CA VAL A 462 -11.90 10.49 29.54
C VAL A 462 -12.58 9.13 29.73
N PHE A 463 -12.38 8.21 28.78
CA PHE A 463 -12.91 6.85 28.90
C PHE A 463 -11.97 5.98 29.72
N PHE A 464 -12.59 5.20 30.61
CA PHE A 464 -12.01 4.01 31.21
C PHE A 464 -12.52 2.84 30.36
N LEU A 465 -11.62 1.99 29.87
CA LEU A 465 -12.00 0.90 28.97
C LEU A 465 -12.35 -0.38 29.75
N VAL A 466 -13.11 -1.22 29.06
CA VAL A 466 -13.66 -2.51 29.46
C VAL A 466 -12.63 -3.44 30.10
N ARG A 467 -12.95 -4.00 31.27
CA ARG A 467 -12.25 -5.16 31.83
C ARG A 467 -13.26 -6.28 32.10
N ASN A 468 -12.90 -7.51 31.72
CA ASN A 468 -13.75 -8.70 31.84
C ASN A 468 -15.15 -8.60 31.19
N GLY A 469 -15.31 -7.82 30.13
CA GLY A 469 -16.58 -7.67 29.41
C GLY A 469 -17.56 -6.66 30.01
N ASN A 470 -17.17 -5.93 31.07
CA ASN A 470 -17.97 -4.84 31.64
C ASN A 470 -17.32 -3.49 31.31
N ALA A 471 -18.14 -2.54 30.85
CA ALA A 471 -17.71 -1.16 30.63
C ALA A 471 -17.91 -0.34 31.92
N TYR A 472 -16.84 0.24 32.45
CA TYR A 472 -16.89 1.14 33.60
C TYR A 472 -16.66 2.56 33.09
N ALA A 473 -17.56 3.48 33.39
CA ALA A 473 -17.37 4.89 33.07
C ALA A 473 -16.98 5.64 34.35
N THR A 474 -15.96 6.50 34.28
CA THR A 474 -15.81 7.57 35.26
C THR A 474 -15.61 8.90 34.55
N TRP A 475 -16.19 9.95 35.13
CA TRP A 475 -16.35 11.26 34.51
C TRP A 475 -15.10 12.14 34.69
N ALA A 476 -14.88 12.98 33.68
CA ALA A 476 -13.60 13.55 33.29
C ALA A 476 -12.96 14.59 34.22
N ASP A 477 -11.68 14.81 33.96
CA ASP A 477 -10.91 16.02 34.26
C ASP A 477 -11.75 17.27 33.91
N GLY A 478 -12.13 18.07 34.91
CA GLY A 478 -13.00 19.25 34.75
C GLY A 478 -14.52 19.00 34.91
N ALA A 479 -14.96 17.81 35.35
CA ALA A 479 -16.34 17.60 35.75
C ALA A 479 -16.74 18.55 36.90
N ARG A 480 -17.91 19.19 36.77
CA ARG A 480 -18.49 19.99 37.85
C ARG A 480 -19.19 19.06 38.82
N CYS A 481 -18.69 19.01 40.05
CA CYS A 481 -19.37 18.40 41.17
C CYS A 481 -20.55 19.32 41.54
N VAL A 482 -21.77 18.93 41.17
CA VAL A 482 -23.01 19.67 41.45
C VAL A 482 -23.63 19.16 42.74
#